data_AF-A0A367AM54-F1
#
_entry.id   AF-A0A367AM54-F1
#
_cell.length_a   1.000
_cell.length_b   1.000
_cell.length_c   1.000
_cell.angle_alpha   90.00
_cell.angle_beta   90.00
_cell.angle_gamma   90.00
#
_symmetry.space_group_name_H-M   'P 1'
#
loop_
_entity.id
_entity.type
_entity.pdbx_description
1 polymer ?
#
loop_
_entity_poly.entity_id
_entity_poly.type
_entity_poly.pdbx_seq_one_letter_code
_entity_poly.pdbx_strand_id
1 'polypeptide(L)'
;MRRGGGAHLGRGRQHRLDHGHRLPAALRRRAAVRRPVRGRRGRVRGPRRRAGRPLRRAVPPAGDPARARRPGREPPRGGGRLTASTPLGSRPPLRRTQAERRAATRAALVRATVESLVELGYAHTTTQEVQRRAGVSRGALTHQFTSKAELVLAAVDHLYGEFSASVREAAAELPTEPTARIRAGVELVWHRFHGPLFVAAMELWTAARTDAELRAALLPHERRLGVQLRALAMEVFGEEVATHPSAEAVYQVLLTSMRGQALTFALQPDAPRDGQHLKHWLAIVEAFTARVRS
;
A
#
# COMPACT_ATOMS: atom_id res chain seq x y z
N MET A 1 75.05 -13.94 31.30
CA MET A 1 75.80 -12.79 30.71
C MET A 1 74.94 -12.16 29.63
N ARG A 2 74.76 -10.83 29.72
CA ARG A 2 74.54 -9.80 28.66
C ARG A 2 73.48 -10.07 27.56
N ARG A 3 72.39 -9.26 27.54
CA ARG A 3 72.13 -8.04 26.72
C ARG A 3 71.88 -8.37 25.23
N GLY A 4 70.87 -7.88 24.50
CA GLY A 4 69.92 -6.78 24.67
C GLY A 4 69.60 -6.19 23.29
N GLY A 5 68.40 -5.57 23.14
CA GLY A 5 68.03 -4.63 22.06
C GLY A 5 67.78 -5.28 20.68
N GLY A 6 66.86 -4.85 19.83
CA GLY A 6 66.03 -3.65 19.74
C GLY A 6 65.54 -3.54 18.29
N ALA A 7 64.28 -3.13 18.13
CA ALA A 7 63.51 -2.73 16.94
C ALA A 7 64.22 -2.55 15.57
N HIS A 8 63.57 -3.00 14.47
CA HIS A 8 62.94 -2.09 13.50
C HIS A 8 62.20 -2.79 12.34
N LEU A 9 60.91 -2.42 12.19
CA LEU A 9 60.17 -2.07 10.96
C LEU A 9 60.47 -2.85 9.65
N GLY A 10 59.65 -3.87 9.39
CA GLY A 10 59.46 -4.49 8.06
C GLY A 10 58.09 -4.15 7.47
N ARG A 11 58.09 -3.37 6.38
CA ARG A 11 56.92 -2.91 5.61
C ARG A 11 56.13 -4.08 5.00
N GLY A 12 54.86 -4.23 5.38
CA GLY A 12 53.88 -5.11 4.72
C GLY A 12 52.78 -4.29 4.06
N ARG A 13 52.64 -4.42 2.74
CA ARG A 13 51.85 -3.59 1.82
C ARG A 13 50.34 -3.70 2.06
N GLN A 14 49.68 -2.59 2.39
CA GLN A 14 48.23 -2.43 2.25
C GLN A 14 47.92 -1.87 0.85
N HIS A 15 47.40 -2.72 -0.04
CA HIS A 15 46.79 -2.29 -1.29
C HIS A 15 45.43 -1.63 -1.00
N ARG A 16 45.41 -0.29 -0.89
CA ARG A 16 44.19 0.50 -1.10
C ARG A 16 43.92 0.57 -2.60
N LEU A 17 42.85 -0.05 -3.05
CA LEU A 17 42.25 0.26 -4.35
C LEU A 17 41.24 1.39 -4.14
N ASP A 18 41.68 2.59 -4.49
CA ASP A 18 40.87 3.79 -4.64
C ASP A 18 40.11 3.67 -5.98
N HIS A 19 38.79 3.49 -5.93
CA HIS A 19 37.91 3.52 -7.11
C HIS A 19 37.00 4.73 -7.05
N GLY A 20 37.61 5.91 -7.12
CA GLY A 20 36.94 7.13 -7.55
C GLY A 20 36.53 7.04 -9.02
N HIS A 21 35.31 6.59 -9.30
CA HIS A 21 34.71 6.72 -10.63
C HIS A 21 34.52 8.20 -10.99
N ARG A 22 35.50 8.77 -11.69
CA ARG A 22 35.37 10.05 -12.38
C ARG A 22 34.46 9.86 -13.59
N LEU A 23 33.34 10.59 -13.61
CA LEU A 23 32.43 10.65 -14.76
C LEU A 23 33.16 11.09 -16.05
N PRO A 24 32.84 10.51 -17.22
CA PRO A 24 33.46 10.85 -18.51
C PRO A 24 33.33 12.34 -18.86
N ALA A 25 34.37 12.90 -19.47
CA ALA A 25 34.51 14.33 -19.80
C ALA A 25 33.38 14.91 -20.66
N ALA A 26 32.63 14.07 -21.39
CA ALA A 26 31.49 14.46 -22.21
C ALA A 26 30.24 14.93 -21.41
N LEU A 27 30.16 14.65 -20.11
CA LEU A 27 29.02 15.02 -19.24
C LEU A 27 29.24 16.31 -18.43
N ARG A 28 30.35 17.04 -18.65
CA ARG A 28 30.72 18.24 -17.86
C ARG A 28 30.29 19.59 -18.46
N ARG A 29 29.39 19.63 -19.45
CA ARG A 29 28.88 20.89 -20.03
C ARG A 29 27.36 20.97 -20.01
N ARG A 30 26.82 21.57 -18.93
CA ARG A 30 25.65 22.46 -18.93
C ARG A 30 25.44 23.05 -17.52
N ALA A 31 26.38 23.90 -17.12
CA ALA A 31 26.18 24.87 -16.06
C ALA A 31 26.70 26.22 -16.57
N ALA A 32 25.84 26.96 -17.25
CA ALA A 32 26.11 28.32 -17.68
C ALA A 32 24.84 29.16 -17.51
N VAL A 33 24.77 29.82 -16.35
CA VAL A 33 24.43 31.23 -16.18
C VAL A 33 23.43 31.80 -17.20
N ARG A 34 22.14 31.85 -16.85
CA ARG A 34 21.19 32.79 -17.46
C ARG A 34 21.20 34.10 -16.68
N ARG A 35 21.71 35.15 -17.34
CA ARG A 35 21.66 36.56 -16.88
C ARG A 35 20.21 37.09 -16.80
N PRO A 36 19.93 38.09 -15.95
CA PRO A 36 18.61 38.65 -15.78
C PRO A 36 18.24 39.62 -16.92
N VAL A 37 17.03 39.49 -17.46
CA VAL A 37 16.44 40.47 -18.39
C VAL A 37 15.63 41.47 -17.57
N ARG A 38 16.03 42.74 -17.61
CA ARG A 38 15.36 43.86 -16.93
C ARG A 38 14.43 44.57 -17.93
N GLY A 39 13.14 44.57 -17.61
CA GLY A 39 12.21 45.69 -17.84
C GLY A 39 11.54 45.85 -19.21
N ARG A 40 10.24 45.53 -19.27
CA ARG A 40 9.27 46.42 -19.94
C ARG A 40 7.93 46.38 -19.20
N ARG A 41 7.55 47.54 -18.65
CA ARG A 41 6.26 47.81 -18.03
C ARG A 41 5.18 47.79 -19.11
N GLY A 42 4.21 46.90 -18.98
CA GLY A 42 2.96 46.91 -19.73
C GLY A 42 1.80 46.71 -18.77
N ARG A 43 1.09 47.79 -18.44
CA ARG A 43 -0.21 47.75 -17.76
C ARG A 43 -1.20 47.04 -18.70
N VAL A 44 -1.81 45.95 -18.26
CA VAL A 44 -3.06 45.44 -18.84
C VAL A 44 -4.04 45.13 -17.72
N ARG A 45 -5.17 45.83 -17.77
CA ARG A 45 -6.34 45.68 -16.90
C ARG A 45 -6.90 44.25 -17.02
N GLY A 46 -7.26 43.65 -15.88
CA GLY A 46 -7.96 42.36 -15.86
C GLY A 46 -9.43 42.43 -16.26
N PRO A 47 -10.07 41.27 -16.43
CA PRO A 47 -11.47 41.12 -16.07
C PRO A 47 -11.75 39.89 -15.18
N ARG A 48 -12.39 40.20 -14.06
CA ARG A 48 -13.56 39.54 -13.44
C ARG A 48 -13.56 38.01 -13.28
N ARG A 49 -13.54 37.65 -12.00
CA ARG A 49 -13.96 36.38 -11.39
C ARG A 49 -15.27 35.84 -11.99
N ARG A 50 -15.27 34.56 -12.39
CA ARG A 50 -16.47 33.72 -12.41
C ARG A 50 -16.21 32.48 -11.56
N ALA A 51 -16.96 32.36 -10.48
CA ALA A 51 -17.00 31.20 -9.61
C ALA A 51 -17.73 30.05 -10.32
N GLY A 52 -17.03 28.94 -10.59
CA GLY A 52 -17.63 27.68 -11.03
C GLY A 52 -18.01 26.84 -9.81
N ARG A 53 -19.32 26.65 -9.61
CA ARG A 53 -19.92 25.76 -8.60
C ARG A 53 -19.61 24.29 -8.91
N PRO A 54 -19.45 23.41 -7.89
CA PRO A 54 -19.44 21.98 -8.09
C PRO A 54 -20.87 21.43 -8.31
N LEU A 55 -20.99 20.46 -9.23
CA LEU A 55 -22.19 19.69 -9.52
C LEU A 55 -22.56 18.80 -8.32
N ARG A 56 -23.66 19.10 -7.63
CA ARG A 56 -24.30 18.20 -6.66
C ARG A 56 -25.44 17.47 -7.35
N ARG A 57 -25.35 16.13 -7.39
CA ARG A 57 -26.44 15.23 -7.79
C ARG A 57 -27.48 15.23 -6.65
N ALA A 58 -28.70 15.67 -6.95
CA ALA A 58 -29.82 15.71 -6.02
C ALA A 58 -30.57 14.36 -6.05
N VAL A 59 -30.83 13.79 -4.87
CA VAL A 59 -31.83 12.74 -4.64
C VAL A 59 -33.06 13.45 -4.03
N PRO A 60 -34.28 13.26 -4.55
CA PRO A 60 -35.45 13.96 -4.02
C PRO A 60 -35.93 13.34 -2.69
N PRO A 61 -36.37 14.14 -1.70
CA PRO A 61 -37.08 13.62 -0.55
C PRO A 61 -38.55 13.32 -0.92
N ALA A 62 -39.01 12.12 -0.57
CA ALA A 62 -40.43 11.78 -0.58
C ALA A 62 -41.14 12.63 0.49
N GLY A 63 -42.19 13.33 0.07
CA GLY A 63 -43.02 14.16 0.92
C GLY A 63 -43.91 13.33 1.84
N ASP A 64 -44.08 13.84 3.06
CA ASP A 64 -45.23 13.58 3.92
C ASP A 64 -46.09 14.85 3.89
N PRO A 65 -47.38 14.73 3.53
CA PRO A 65 -48.35 15.30 4.46
C PRO A 65 -49.67 14.51 4.49
N ALA A 66 -49.99 13.90 5.62
CA ALA A 66 -51.38 13.65 5.99
C ALA A 66 -51.64 13.68 7.50
N ARG A 67 -51.86 14.89 8.02
CA ARG A 67 -52.73 15.11 9.19
C ARG A 67 -54.17 14.76 8.81
N ALA A 68 -54.75 13.75 9.46
CA ALA A 68 -56.19 13.71 9.67
C ALA A 68 -56.57 12.86 10.89
N ARG A 69 -57.13 13.55 11.88
CA ARG A 69 -58.27 13.15 12.72
C ARG A 69 -58.14 11.88 13.58
N ARG A 70 -57.93 12.13 14.87
CA ARG A 70 -58.34 11.24 15.97
C ARG A 70 -59.88 11.13 16.02
N PRO A 71 -60.41 9.94 16.34
CA PRO A 71 -61.66 9.85 17.07
C PRO A 71 -61.51 9.08 18.40
N GLY A 72 -62.25 9.56 19.39
CA GLY A 72 -63.01 8.77 20.36
C GLY A 72 -62.28 7.77 21.24
N ARG A 73 -62.08 8.14 22.51
CA ARG A 73 -61.91 7.18 23.62
C ARG A 73 -63.26 6.55 23.94
N GLU A 74 -63.32 5.24 24.02
CA GLU A 74 -64.42 4.47 24.62
C GLU A 74 -63.85 3.55 25.71
N PRO A 75 -64.46 3.46 26.91
CA PRO A 75 -63.91 2.71 28.05
C PRO A 75 -64.17 1.19 27.96
N PRO A 76 -63.38 0.35 28.65
CA PRO A 76 -63.44 -1.10 28.47
C PRO A 76 -64.57 -1.73 29.30
N ARG A 77 -65.26 -2.72 28.72
CA ARG A 77 -66.12 -3.67 29.44
C ARG A 77 -65.48 -5.07 29.42
N GLY A 78 -65.21 -5.58 30.62
CA GLY A 78 -65.45 -6.98 31.01
C GLY A 78 -64.63 -8.10 30.38
N GLY A 79 -63.78 -8.72 31.20
CA GLY A 79 -63.77 -10.19 31.37
C GLY A 79 -62.95 -11.02 30.38
N GLY A 80 -61.81 -11.53 30.83
CA GLY A 80 -61.12 -12.63 30.15
C GLY A 80 -59.71 -12.85 30.68
N ARG A 81 -59.56 -13.75 31.67
CA ARG A 81 -58.25 -14.32 32.02
C ARG A 81 -57.71 -15.07 30.80
N LEU A 82 -56.62 -14.58 30.22
CA LEU A 82 -55.69 -15.38 29.44
C LEU A 82 -54.29 -15.08 29.96
N THR A 83 -53.67 -16.12 30.50
CA THR A 83 -52.31 -16.18 31.00
C THR A 83 -51.33 -15.74 29.93
N ALA A 84 -50.72 -14.55 30.10
CA ALA A 84 -49.57 -14.16 29.32
C ALA A 84 -48.36 -14.96 29.82
N SER A 85 -48.01 -16.01 29.09
CA SER A 85 -46.70 -16.67 29.22
C SER A 85 -45.64 -15.67 28.75
N THR A 86 -45.00 -14.99 29.69
CA THR A 86 -43.82 -14.16 29.45
C THR A 86 -42.74 -15.03 28.79
N PRO A 87 -42.20 -14.68 27.61
CA PRO A 87 -41.00 -15.34 27.12
C PRO A 87 -39.85 -14.98 28.07
N LEU A 88 -39.41 -15.95 28.85
CA LEU A 88 -38.17 -15.87 29.61
C LEU A 88 -37.00 -15.70 28.63
N GLY A 89 -36.33 -14.55 28.73
CA GLY A 89 -34.89 -14.47 28.48
C GLY A 89 -34.44 -14.27 27.03
N SER A 90 -34.61 -13.09 26.48
CA SER A 90 -33.55 -12.53 25.65
C SER A 90 -32.39 -12.15 26.58
N ARG A 91 -31.39 -13.03 26.69
CA ARG A 91 -30.12 -12.70 27.39
C ARG A 91 -29.63 -11.37 26.83
N PRO A 92 -29.32 -10.37 27.68
CA PRO A 92 -28.71 -9.13 27.20
C PRO A 92 -27.44 -9.49 26.41
N PRO A 93 -27.16 -8.83 25.27
CA PRO A 93 -26.00 -9.14 24.46
C PRO A 93 -24.77 -9.11 25.36
N LEU A 94 -23.99 -10.20 25.35
CA LEU A 94 -22.81 -10.37 26.18
C LEU A 94 -21.96 -9.09 26.07
N ARG A 95 -21.73 -8.43 27.22
CA ARG A 95 -20.92 -7.21 27.27
C ARG A 95 -19.56 -7.53 26.68
N ARG A 96 -19.23 -6.94 25.53
CA ARG A 96 -17.92 -7.12 24.90
C ARG A 96 -16.81 -6.92 25.91
N THR A 97 -15.86 -7.85 25.93
CA THR A 97 -14.70 -7.80 26.82
C THR A 97 -13.83 -6.59 26.48
N GLN A 98 -12.99 -6.17 27.41
CA GLN A 98 -12.05 -5.07 27.16
C GLN A 98 -11.10 -5.40 25.99
N ALA A 99 -10.70 -6.66 25.85
CA ALA A 99 -9.87 -7.15 24.75
C ALA A 99 -10.59 -7.01 23.40
N GLU A 100 -11.86 -7.42 23.32
CA GLU A 100 -12.67 -7.30 22.09
C GLU A 100 -12.86 -5.84 21.67
N ARG A 101 -13.12 -4.94 22.62
CA ARG A 101 -13.24 -3.50 22.33
C ARG A 101 -11.92 -2.92 21.83
N ARG A 102 -10.81 -3.33 22.45
CA ARG A 102 -9.46 -2.91 22.03
C ARG A 102 -9.17 -3.39 20.61
N ALA A 103 -9.45 -4.65 20.29
CA ALA A 103 -9.28 -5.22 18.97
C ALA A 103 -10.17 -4.54 17.91
N ALA A 104 -11.45 -4.32 18.21
CA ALA A 104 -12.38 -3.64 17.31
C ALA A 104 -11.95 -2.20 17.02
N THR A 105 -11.47 -1.48 18.04
CA THR A 105 -10.93 -0.12 17.88
C THR A 105 -9.69 -0.12 17.01
N ARG A 106 -8.74 -1.04 17.27
CA ARG A 106 -7.53 -1.17 16.45
C ARG A 106 -7.88 -1.46 14.99
N ALA A 107 -8.80 -2.38 14.74
CA ALA A 107 -9.25 -2.73 13.39
C ALA A 107 -9.94 -1.54 12.68
N ALA A 108 -10.75 -0.76 13.39
CA ALA A 108 -11.38 0.44 12.83
C ALA A 108 -10.34 1.50 12.42
N LEU A 109 -9.35 1.74 13.27
CA LEU A 109 -8.25 2.67 12.97
C LEU A 109 -7.41 2.20 11.77
N VAL A 110 -7.11 0.90 11.69
CA VAL A 110 -6.37 0.30 10.57
C VAL A 110 -7.12 0.45 9.25
N ARG A 111 -8.41 0.09 9.21
CA ARG A 111 -9.24 0.26 7.99
C ARG A 111 -9.34 1.71 7.56
N ALA A 112 -9.64 2.62 8.49
CA ALA A 112 -9.68 4.06 8.21
C ALA A 112 -8.35 4.60 7.69
N THR A 113 -7.23 4.04 8.14
CA THR A 113 -5.89 4.39 7.63
C THR A 113 -5.67 3.87 6.22
N VAL A 114 -6.08 2.63 5.92
CA VAL A 114 -6.03 2.09 4.55
C VAL A 114 -6.84 2.97 3.60
N GLU A 115 -8.10 3.26 3.93
CA GLU A 115 -8.98 4.12 3.13
C GLU A 115 -8.34 5.50 2.91
N SER A 116 -7.81 6.12 3.97
CA SER A 116 -7.16 7.42 3.86
C SER A 116 -5.90 7.37 2.99
N LEU A 117 -5.07 6.32 3.10
CA LEU A 117 -3.86 6.17 2.30
C LEU A 117 -4.19 6.01 0.82
N VAL A 118 -5.17 5.18 0.49
CA VAL A 118 -5.56 4.89 -0.89
C VAL A 118 -6.25 6.10 -1.53
N GLU A 119 -7.10 6.82 -0.80
CA GLU A 119 -7.87 7.94 -1.35
C GLU A 119 -7.11 9.27 -1.33
N LEU A 120 -6.34 9.54 -0.27
CA LEU A 120 -5.76 10.86 -0.02
C LEU A 120 -4.22 10.88 -0.10
N GLY A 121 -3.59 9.72 -0.18
CA GLY A 121 -2.13 9.56 -0.12
C GLY A 121 -1.57 9.75 1.29
N TYR A 122 -0.26 9.51 1.44
CA TYR A 122 0.39 9.55 2.76
C TYR A 122 0.39 10.94 3.41
N ALA A 123 0.58 11.98 2.59
CA ALA A 123 0.70 13.36 3.06
C ALA A 123 -0.58 13.83 3.79
N HIS A 124 -1.75 13.47 3.27
CA HIS A 124 -3.05 13.87 3.82
C HIS A 124 -3.62 12.86 4.82
N THR A 125 -3.00 11.68 4.96
CA THR A 125 -3.34 10.71 6.00
C THR A 125 -2.85 11.20 7.36
N THR A 126 -3.60 12.07 8.00
CA THR A 126 -3.31 12.60 9.34
C THR A 126 -3.98 11.75 10.42
N THR A 127 -3.46 11.76 11.65
CA THR A 127 -4.13 11.08 12.78
C THR A 127 -5.54 11.61 13.00
N GLN A 128 -5.76 12.92 12.84
CA GLN A 128 -7.09 13.53 12.91
C GLN A 128 -8.04 12.99 11.84
N GLU A 129 -7.57 12.84 10.59
CA GLU A 129 -8.39 12.29 9.50
C GLU A 129 -8.74 10.83 9.76
N VAL A 130 -7.78 10.02 10.22
CA VAL A 130 -8.03 8.63 10.58
C VAL A 130 -9.03 8.52 11.73
N GLN A 131 -8.89 9.34 12.78
CA GLN A 131 -9.83 9.39 13.90
C GLN A 131 -11.25 9.71 13.44
N ARG A 132 -11.38 10.71 12.57
CA ARG A 132 -12.66 11.15 12.00
C ARG A 132 -13.31 10.01 11.20
N ARG A 133 -12.56 9.34 10.33
CA ARG A 133 -13.03 8.18 9.54
C ARG A 133 -13.40 6.98 10.41
N ALA A 134 -12.56 6.65 11.39
CA ALA A 134 -12.77 5.51 12.28
C ALA A 134 -13.90 5.75 13.30
N GLY A 135 -14.31 7.00 13.53
CA GLY A 135 -15.24 7.36 14.60
C GLY A 135 -14.64 7.16 16.00
N VAL A 136 -13.31 7.32 16.14
CA VAL A 136 -12.55 7.02 17.36
C VAL A 136 -11.97 8.30 17.97
N SER A 137 -12.00 8.40 19.31
CA SER A 137 -11.47 9.55 20.03
C SER A 137 -9.93 9.64 19.96
N ARG A 138 -9.37 10.81 20.29
CA ARG A 138 -7.91 11.02 20.33
C ARG A 138 -7.24 10.09 21.33
N GLY A 139 -7.78 10.01 22.55
CA GLY A 139 -7.26 9.13 23.60
C GLY A 139 -7.27 7.67 23.17
N ALA A 140 -8.34 7.22 22.50
CA ALA A 140 -8.43 5.86 22.01
C ALA A 140 -7.40 5.55 20.91
N LEU A 141 -7.08 6.50 20.01
CA LEU A 141 -6.00 6.32 19.03
C LEU A 141 -4.64 6.21 19.72
N THR A 142 -4.32 7.12 20.66
CA THR A 142 -3.03 7.13 21.35
C THR A 142 -2.80 5.90 22.23
N HIS A 143 -3.86 5.25 22.69
CA HIS A 143 -3.76 3.95 23.40
C HIS A 143 -3.49 2.76 22.46
N GLN A 144 -3.74 2.91 21.15
CA GLN A 144 -3.58 1.85 20.17
C GLN A 144 -2.28 1.96 19.38
N PHE A 145 -1.86 3.18 19.08
CA PHE A 145 -0.69 3.50 18.28
C PHE A 145 0.05 4.68 18.88
N THR A 146 1.36 4.53 19.01
CA THR A 146 2.27 5.51 19.60
C THR A 146 2.70 6.58 18.60
N SER A 147 2.69 6.27 17.31
CA SER A 147 3.06 7.21 16.25
C SER A 147 2.21 7.02 14.98
N LYS A 148 2.23 8.03 14.10
CA LYS A 148 1.64 7.92 12.75
C LYS A 148 2.32 6.81 11.95
N ALA A 149 3.63 6.64 12.11
CA ALA A 149 4.37 5.57 11.43
C ALA A 149 3.87 4.19 11.85
N GLU A 150 3.68 3.93 13.15
CA GLU A 150 3.15 2.65 13.64
C GLU A 150 1.75 2.35 13.07
N LEU A 151 0.87 3.36 13.06
CA LEU A 151 -0.48 3.26 12.51
C LEU A 151 -0.47 2.90 11.02
N VAL A 152 0.38 3.57 10.24
CA VAL A 152 0.52 3.33 8.80
C VAL A 152 1.13 1.96 8.50
N LEU A 153 2.14 1.51 9.27
CA LEU A 153 2.70 0.17 9.12
C LEU A 153 1.68 -0.92 9.43
N ALA A 154 0.81 -0.72 10.43
CA ALA A 154 -0.29 -1.65 10.70
C ALA A 154 -1.32 -1.70 9.56
N ALA A 155 -1.54 -0.58 8.86
CA ALA A 155 -2.37 -0.55 7.65
C ALA A 155 -1.73 -1.32 6.50
N VAL A 156 -0.42 -1.21 6.31
CA VAL A 156 0.33 -2.01 5.31
C VAL A 156 0.28 -3.50 5.65
N ASP A 157 0.47 -3.89 6.92
CA ASP A 157 0.35 -5.29 7.35
C ASP A 157 -1.05 -5.86 7.07
N HIS A 158 -2.10 -5.05 7.27
CA HIS A 158 -3.46 -5.44 6.95
C HIS A 158 -3.64 -5.66 5.44
N LEU A 159 -3.19 -4.70 4.62
CA LEU A 159 -3.23 -4.81 3.16
C LEU A 159 -2.42 -6.02 2.66
N TYR A 160 -1.28 -6.31 3.27
CA TYR A 160 -0.48 -7.49 2.95
C TYR A 160 -1.22 -8.79 3.29
N GLY A 161 -1.93 -8.83 4.43
CA GLY A 161 -2.78 -9.96 4.80
C GLY A 161 -3.86 -10.24 3.74
N GLU A 162 -4.62 -9.21 3.35
CA GLU A 162 -5.65 -9.33 2.30
C GLU A 162 -5.05 -9.72 0.95
N PHE A 163 -3.92 -9.09 0.60
CA PHE A 163 -3.17 -9.36 -0.62
C PHE A 163 -2.74 -10.82 -0.71
N SER A 164 -2.07 -11.32 0.32
CA SER A 164 -1.51 -12.67 0.33
C SER A 164 -2.59 -13.74 0.33
N ALA A 165 -3.72 -13.51 1.02
CA ALA A 165 -4.89 -14.38 0.96
C ALA A 165 -5.47 -14.45 -0.46
N SER A 166 -5.71 -13.30 -1.11
CA SER A 166 -6.25 -13.24 -2.48
C SER A 166 -5.32 -13.87 -3.51
N VAL A 167 -4.00 -13.74 -3.34
CA VAL A 167 -3.02 -14.39 -4.23
C VAL A 167 -3.01 -15.90 -4.02
N ARG A 168 -3.07 -16.40 -2.78
CA ARG A 168 -3.11 -17.84 -2.49
C ARG A 168 -4.36 -18.50 -3.05
N GLU A 169 -5.51 -17.83 -2.91
CA GLU A 169 -6.78 -18.27 -3.50
C GLU A 169 -6.67 -18.39 -5.03
N ALA A 170 -6.22 -17.32 -5.71
CA ALA A 170 -6.02 -17.35 -7.16
C ALA A 170 -4.94 -18.36 -7.61
N ALA A 171 -3.91 -18.58 -6.79
CA ALA A 171 -2.84 -19.53 -7.09
C ALA A 171 -3.31 -20.99 -7.06
N ALA A 172 -4.39 -21.28 -6.32
CA ALA A 172 -4.98 -22.62 -6.26
C ALA A 172 -5.67 -23.02 -7.58
N GLU A 173 -6.07 -22.05 -8.39
CA GLU A 173 -6.71 -22.26 -9.70
C GLU A 173 -5.71 -22.29 -10.86
N LEU A 174 -4.41 -22.10 -10.59
CA LEU A 174 -3.40 -22.09 -11.63
C LEU A 174 -3.24 -23.48 -12.29
N PRO A 175 -2.94 -23.53 -13.60
CA PRO A 175 -2.64 -24.77 -14.28
C PRO A 175 -1.52 -25.58 -13.61
N THR A 176 -1.55 -26.89 -13.81
CA THR A 176 -0.49 -27.82 -13.39
C THR A 176 0.61 -27.96 -14.44
N GLU A 177 0.29 -27.78 -15.73
CA GLU A 177 1.28 -27.80 -16.81
C GLU A 177 2.24 -26.61 -16.62
N PRO A 178 3.58 -26.84 -16.57
CA PRO A 178 4.52 -25.82 -16.14
C PRO A 178 4.51 -24.53 -16.99
N THR A 179 4.42 -24.65 -18.32
CA THR A 179 4.45 -23.49 -19.22
C THR A 179 3.21 -22.61 -19.02
N ALA A 180 2.03 -23.23 -18.98
CA ALA A 180 0.76 -22.59 -18.72
C ALA A 180 0.71 -21.99 -17.31
N ARG A 181 1.27 -22.68 -16.31
CA ARG A 181 1.38 -22.20 -14.94
C ARG A 181 2.24 -20.94 -14.85
N ILE A 182 3.43 -20.95 -15.45
CA ILE A 182 4.34 -19.80 -15.48
C ILE A 182 3.63 -18.61 -16.12
N ARG A 183 2.97 -18.83 -17.26
CA ARG A 183 2.20 -17.77 -17.94
C ARG A 183 1.14 -17.15 -17.03
N ALA A 184 0.24 -17.99 -16.52
CA ALA A 184 -0.84 -17.54 -15.65
C ALA A 184 -0.31 -16.92 -14.34
N GLY A 185 0.82 -17.41 -13.83
CA GLY A 185 1.49 -16.85 -12.66
C GLY A 185 2.08 -15.46 -12.90
N VAL A 186 2.71 -15.22 -14.05
CA VAL A 186 3.21 -13.89 -14.44
C VAL A 186 2.05 -12.91 -14.61
N GLU A 187 0.94 -13.34 -15.23
CA GLU A 187 -0.28 -12.54 -15.35
C GLU A 187 -0.88 -12.20 -13.99
N LEU A 188 -0.98 -13.20 -13.10
CA LEU A 188 -1.47 -13.05 -11.74
C LEU A 188 -0.64 -12.01 -10.97
N VAL A 189 0.69 -12.15 -11.00
CA VAL A 189 1.60 -11.20 -10.33
C VAL A 189 1.48 -9.81 -10.95
N TRP A 190 1.36 -9.70 -12.27
CA TRP A 190 1.21 -8.40 -12.92
C TRP A 190 -0.06 -7.67 -12.48
N HIS A 191 -1.19 -8.36 -12.41
CA HIS A 191 -2.46 -7.77 -11.98
C HIS A 191 -2.37 -7.12 -10.58
N ARG A 192 -1.50 -7.65 -9.72
CA ARG A 192 -1.27 -7.17 -8.35
C ARG A 192 -0.58 -5.82 -8.26
N PHE A 193 0.16 -5.41 -9.29
CA PHE A 193 0.78 -4.08 -9.36
C PHE A 193 -0.22 -2.94 -9.52
N HIS A 194 -1.52 -3.23 -9.58
CA HIS A 194 -2.58 -2.24 -9.63
C HIS A 194 -3.48 -2.25 -8.40
N GLY A 195 -3.12 -3.05 -7.38
CA GLY A 195 -3.89 -3.18 -6.14
C GLY A 195 -3.54 -2.13 -5.06
N PRO A 196 -4.36 -2.03 -4.00
CA PRO A 196 -4.16 -1.08 -2.91
C PRO A 196 -2.80 -1.18 -2.22
N LEU A 197 -2.28 -2.40 -2.03
CA LEU A 197 -0.96 -2.63 -1.43
C LEU A 197 0.17 -1.96 -2.22
N PHE A 198 0.11 -2.04 -3.56
CA PHE A 198 1.11 -1.41 -4.42
C PHE A 198 1.08 0.11 -4.30
N VAL A 199 -0.11 0.71 -4.39
CA VAL A 199 -0.30 2.17 -4.25
C VAL A 199 0.22 2.65 -2.90
N ALA A 200 -0.18 1.99 -1.81
CA ALA A 200 0.28 2.31 -0.47
C ALA A 200 1.81 2.21 -0.36
N ALA A 201 2.42 1.14 -0.88
CA ALA A 201 3.88 0.98 -0.85
C ALA A 201 4.60 2.11 -1.60
N MET A 202 4.13 2.50 -2.78
CA MET A 202 4.74 3.56 -3.58
C MET A 202 4.63 4.94 -2.91
N GLU A 203 3.48 5.26 -2.32
CA GLU A 203 3.27 6.47 -1.52
C GLU A 203 4.27 6.54 -0.34
N LEU A 204 4.41 5.43 0.40
CA LEU A 204 5.28 5.37 1.57
C LEU A 204 6.77 5.42 1.20
N TRP A 205 7.20 4.72 0.15
CA TRP A 205 8.58 4.81 -0.33
C TRP A 205 8.93 6.21 -0.81
N THR A 206 7.99 6.88 -1.48
CA THR A 206 8.17 8.26 -1.94
C THR A 206 8.30 9.22 -0.77
N ALA A 207 7.43 9.09 0.24
CA ALA A 207 7.46 9.89 1.45
C ALA A 207 8.74 9.66 2.28
N ALA A 208 9.18 8.41 2.42
CA ALA A 208 10.37 8.03 3.18
C ALA A 208 11.69 8.61 2.63
N ARG A 209 11.72 9.12 1.38
CA ARG A 209 12.89 9.85 0.88
C ARG A 209 13.16 11.12 1.69
N THR A 210 12.11 11.80 2.16
CA THR A 210 12.20 13.08 2.87
C THR A 210 11.82 13.00 4.35
N ASP A 211 11.29 11.86 4.80
CA ASP A 211 10.94 11.60 6.20
C ASP A 211 11.86 10.51 6.78
N ALA A 212 12.80 10.94 7.63
CA ALA A 212 13.80 10.03 8.22
C ALA A 212 13.20 9.09 9.28
N GLU A 213 12.18 9.54 10.02
CA GLU A 213 11.49 8.73 11.03
C GLU A 213 10.67 7.63 10.36
N LEU A 214 9.90 7.99 9.34
CA LEU A 214 9.16 7.03 8.52
C LEU A 214 10.13 6.03 7.87
N ARG A 215 11.23 6.50 7.29
CA ARG A 215 12.23 5.61 6.68
C ARG A 215 12.80 4.61 7.68
N ALA A 216 13.15 5.05 8.89
CA ALA A 216 13.66 4.18 9.93
C ALA A 216 12.64 3.12 10.35
N ALA A 217 11.35 3.48 10.46
CA ALA A 217 10.28 2.55 10.78
C ALA A 217 9.96 1.58 9.62
N LEU A 218 10.03 2.05 8.37
CA LEU A 218 9.65 1.29 7.18
C LEU A 218 10.71 0.26 6.76
N LEU A 219 12.00 0.52 6.95
CA LEU A 219 13.07 -0.37 6.50
C LEU A 219 12.99 -1.81 7.03
N PRO A 220 12.81 -2.06 8.35
CA PRO A 220 12.66 -3.43 8.86
C PRO A 220 11.39 -4.10 8.33
N HIS A 221 10.33 -3.30 8.16
CA HIS A 221 9.03 -3.77 7.67
C HIS A 221 9.09 -4.19 6.21
N GLU A 222 9.73 -3.38 5.36
CA GLU A 222 9.93 -3.65 3.94
C GLU A 222 10.78 -4.91 3.72
N ARG A 223 11.85 -5.10 4.50
CA ARG A 223 12.64 -6.35 4.47
C ARG A 223 11.81 -7.58 4.79
N ARG A 224 10.97 -7.50 5.84
CA ARG A 224 10.10 -8.60 6.25
C ARG A 224 9.09 -8.93 5.15
N LEU A 225 8.36 -7.92 4.65
CA LEU A 225 7.37 -8.11 3.59
C LEU A 225 8.02 -8.58 2.29
N GLY A 226 9.21 -8.09 1.95
CA GLY A 226 9.96 -8.52 0.77
C GLY A 226 10.27 -10.01 0.77
N VAL A 227 10.67 -10.57 1.91
CA VAL A 227 10.88 -12.02 2.07
C VAL A 227 9.59 -12.79 1.84
N GLN A 228 8.47 -12.33 2.41
CA GLN A 228 7.18 -13.03 2.29
C GLN A 228 6.58 -12.91 0.88
N LEU A 229 6.67 -11.74 0.25
CA LEU A 229 6.26 -11.51 -1.14
C LEU A 229 7.05 -12.36 -2.12
N ARG A 230 8.37 -12.51 -1.89
CA ARG A 230 9.19 -13.41 -2.70
C ARG A 230 8.76 -14.85 -2.55
N ALA A 231 8.57 -15.34 -1.32
CA ALA A 231 8.12 -16.71 -1.08
C ALA A 231 6.79 -16.98 -1.81
N LEU A 232 5.83 -16.06 -1.67
CA LEU A 232 4.54 -16.15 -2.34
C LEU A 232 4.65 -16.12 -3.87
N ALA A 233 5.54 -15.29 -4.43
CA ALA A 233 5.77 -15.26 -5.87
C ALA A 233 6.37 -16.58 -6.38
N MET A 234 7.29 -17.21 -5.62
CA MET A 234 7.83 -18.52 -5.99
C MET A 234 6.77 -19.62 -5.95
N GLU A 235 5.84 -19.59 -4.98
CA GLU A 235 4.68 -20.51 -4.96
C GLU A 235 3.80 -20.34 -6.22
N VAL A 236 3.60 -19.09 -6.65
CA VAL A 236 2.82 -18.75 -7.86
C VAL A 236 3.52 -19.24 -9.13
N PHE A 237 4.82 -18.97 -9.29
CA PHE A 237 5.56 -19.37 -10.49
C PHE A 237 5.78 -20.90 -10.58
N GLY A 238 5.67 -21.62 -9.47
CA GLY A 238 5.78 -23.08 -9.44
C GLY A 238 7.22 -23.59 -9.34
N GLU A 239 7.36 -24.89 -9.19
CA GLU A 239 8.61 -25.57 -8.84
C GLU A 239 9.73 -25.37 -9.88
N GLU A 240 9.40 -25.37 -11.17
CA GLU A 240 10.38 -25.18 -12.25
C GLU A 240 11.13 -23.85 -12.12
N VAL A 241 10.41 -22.76 -11.81
CA VAL A 241 11.05 -21.44 -11.59
C VAL A 241 11.69 -21.38 -10.21
N ALA A 242 11.00 -21.88 -9.17
CA ALA A 242 11.44 -21.75 -7.79
C ALA A 242 12.75 -22.49 -7.48
N THR A 243 13.01 -23.61 -8.15
CA THR A 243 14.23 -24.42 -7.97
C THR A 243 15.37 -24.00 -8.90
N HIS A 244 15.12 -23.11 -9.86
CA HIS A 244 16.10 -22.69 -10.83
C HIS A 244 17.25 -21.89 -10.16
N PRO A 245 18.54 -22.10 -10.54
CA PRO A 245 19.66 -21.35 -9.96
C PRO A 245 19.55 -19.83 -10.10
N SER A 246 18.81 -19.36 -11.10
CA SER A 246 18.54 -17.93 -11.35
C SER A 246 17.20 -17.43 -10.80
N ALA A 247 16.48 -18.19 -9.96
CA ALA A 247 15.15 -17.82 -9.47
C ALA A 247 15.10 -16.42 -8.84
N GLU A 248 16.08 -16.08 -8.00
CA GLU A 248 16.19 -14.75 -7.39
C GLU A 248 16.40 -13.65 -8.43
N ALA A 249 17.24 -13.88 -9.44
CA ALA A 249 17.48 -12.91 -10.50
C ALA A 249 16.24 -12.70 -11.38
N VAL A 250 15.54 -13.79 -11.73
CA VAL A 250 14.26 -13.75 -12.46
C VAL A 250 13.23 -12.95 -11.68
N TYR A 251 13.06 -13.25 -10.39
CA TYR A 251 12.19 -12.50 -9.50
C TYR A 251 12.54 -11.00 -9.52
N GLN A 252 13.79 -10.64 -9.25
CA GLN A 252 14.19 -9.23 -9.19
C GLN A 252 13.93 -8.49 -10.51
N VAL A 253 14.28 -9.07 -11.66
CA VAL A 253 14.07 -8.45 -12.97
C VAL A 253 12.58 -8.29 -13.28
N LEU A 254 11.77 -9.33 -13.02
CA LEU A 254 10.31 -9.25 -13.22
C LEU A 254 9.69 -8.17 -12.35
N LEU A 255 9.91 -8.19 -11.04
CA LEU A 255 9.22 -7.29 -10.12
C LEU A 255 9.70 -5.84 -10.28
N THR A 256 10.98 -5.60 -10.59
CA THR A 256 11.48 -4.23 -10.83
C THR A 256 10.98 -3.66 -12.16
N SER A 257 10.92 -4.47 -13.22
CA SER A 257 10.37 -4.05 -14.50
C SER A 257 8.85 -3.83 -14.45
N MET A 258 8.11 -4.74 -13.80
CA MET A 258 6.68 -4.57 -13.52
C MET A 258 6.42 -3.31 -12.69
N ARG A 259 7.18 -3.07 -11.62
CA ARG A 259 7.06 -1.83 -10.83
C ARG A 259 7.29 -0.58 -11.69
N GLY A 260 8.35 -0.57 -12.49
CA GLY A 260 8.66 0.54 -13.39
C GLY A 260 7.52 0.80 -14.36
N GLN A 261 6.99 -0.26 -14.97
CA GLN A 261 5.85 -0.16 -15.87
C GLN A 261 4.59 0.32 -15.16
N ALA A 262 4.28 -0.24 -14.00
CA ALA A 262 3.13 0.12 -13.18
C ALA A 262 3.12 1.61 -12.82
N LEU A 263 4.30 2.19 -12.54
CA LEU A 263 4.44 3.61 -12.23
C LEU A 263 4.07 4.52 -13.41
N THR A 264 4.27 4.07 -14.66
CA THR A 264 3.88 4.87 -15.83
C THR A 264 2.37 5.08 -15.91
N PHE A 265 1.57 4.12 -15.42
CA PHE A 265 0.10 4.23 -15.38
C PHE A 265 -0.42 5.23 -14.36
N ALA A 266 0.39 5.67 -13.39
CA ALA A 266 0.02 6.79 -12.52
C ALA A 266 -0.23 8.09 -13.33
N LEU A 267 0.41 8.22 -14.50
CA LEU A 267 0.21 9.33 -15.43
C LEU A 267 -0.89 9.07 -16.47
N GLN A 268 -1.31 7.82 -16.61
CA GLN A 268 -2.25 7.34 -17.63
C GLN A 268 -3.21 6.31 -17.01
N PRO A 269 -4.15 6.74 -16.14
CA PRO A 269 -4.98 5.82 -15.36
C PRO A 269 -5.90 4.94 -16.22
N ASP A 270 -6.26 5.43 -17.40
CA ASP A 270 -7.16 4.77 -18.37
C ASP A 270 -6.42 3.91 -19.40
N ALA A 271 -5.08 3.85 -19.35
CA ALA A 271 -4.33 3.07 -20.33
C ALA A 271 -4.59 1.56 -20.16
N PRO A 272 -4.65 0.80 -21.28
CA PRO A 272 -4.76 -0.65 -21.25
C PRO A 272 -3.62 -1.26 -20.42
N ARG A 273 -3.96 -2.18 -19.52
CA ARG A 273 -3.02 -2.87 -18.63
C ARG A 273 -2.62 -4.25 -19.16
N ASP A 274 -3.36 -4.70 -20.18
CA ASP A 274 -3.07 -5.78 -21.10
C ASP A 274 -2.18 -5.25 -22.23
N GLY A 275 -1.11 -5.97 -22.60
CA GLY A 275 -0.21 -5.45 -23.64
C GLY A 275 1.11 -6.18 -23.80
N GLN A 276 2.01 -5.55 -24.58
CA GLN A 276 3.32 -6.08 -24.97
C GLN A 276 4.22 -6.48 -23.77
N HIS A 277 4.03 -5.85 -22.61
CA HIS A 277 4.85 -6.11 -21.42
C HIS A 277 4.76 -7.55 -20.94
N LEU A 278 3.56 -8.16 -20.99
CA LEU A 278 3.39 -9.56 -20.64
C LEU A 278 4.24 -10.47 -21.54
N LYS A 279 4.26 -10.21 -22.85
CA LYS A 279 5.11 -10.97 -23.79
C LYS A 279 6.59 -10.83 -23.43
N HIS A 280 7.04 -9.64 -23.06
CA HIS A 280 8.43 -9.41 -22.64
C HIS A 280 8.78 -10.14 -21.34
N TRP A 281 7.88 -10.13 -20.35
CA TRP A 281 8.11 -10.85 -19.09
C TRP A 281 8.15 -12.36 -19.27
N LEU A 282 7.28 -12.91 -20.13
CA LEU A 282 7.33 -14.33 -20.46
C LEU A 282 8.62 -14.69 -21.17
N ALA A 283 9.05 -13.90 -22.16
CA ALA A 283 10.33 -14.10 -22.84
C ALA A 283 11.53 -14.02 -21.87
N ILE A 284 11.46 -13.14 -20.85
CA ILE A 284 12.47 -13.10 -19.78
C ILE A 284 12.47 -14.41 -19.01
N VAL A 285 11.32 -14.88 -18.51
CA VAL A 285 11.26 -16.15 -17.76
C VAL A 285 11.78 -17.31 -18.60
N GLU A 286 11.32 -17.44 -19.85
CA GLU A 286 11.75 -18.47 -20.78
C GLU A 286 13.27 -18.45 -21.03
N ALA A 287 13.86 -17.26 -21.22
CA ALA A 287 15.30 -17.13 -21.45
C ALA A 287 16.14 -17.60 -20.23
N PHE A 288 15.58 -17.50 -19.02
CA PHE A 288 16.23 -17.99 -17.82
C PHE A 288 16.00 -19.49 -17.60
N THR A 289 14.77 -20.00 -17.81
CA THR A 289 14.45 -21.42 -17.57
C THR A 289 14.97 -22.36 -18.67
N ALA A 290 15.18 -21.88 -19.91
CA ALA A 290 15.70 -22.70 -21.01
C ALA A 290 17.20 -23.03 -20.88
N ARG A 291 17.98 -22.23 -20.16
CA ARG A 291 19.46 -22.32 -20.13
C ARG A 291 20.05 -23.50 -19.36
N VAL A 292 19.24 -24.33 -18.72
CA VAL A 292 19.69 -25.51 -17.94
C VAL A 292 19.30 -26.83 -18.60
N ARG A 293 18.56 -26.81 -19.72
CA ARG A 293 18.22 -28.02 -20.50
C ARG A 293 19.36 -28.52 -21.41
N SER A 294 20.57 -27.99 -21.26
CA SER A 294 21.80 -28.39 -21.99
C SER A 294 22.85 -28.90 -21.02
#